data_AF-A0A1L7W046-F1
#
_entry.id   AF-A0A1L7W046-F1
#
_cell.length_a   1.000
_cell.length_b   1.000
_cell.length_c   1.000
_cell.angle_alpha   90.00
_cell.angle_beta   90.00
_cell.angle_gamma   90.00
#
_symmetry.space_group_name_H-M   'P 1'
#
loop_
_entity.id
_entity.type
_entity.pdbx_description
1 polymer ?
#
loop_
_entity_poly.entity_id
_entity_poly.type
_entity_poly.pdbx_seq_one_letter_code
_entity_poly.pdbx_strand_id
1 'polypeptide(L)'
;MVHVVAVAGGQGDVGKTIVEVLSQNQQNRGLVLPRKKVDDESAIYVDYTNVTHIRDALEKHNVEVVISCLNVISPEASQAEVNLARASDSSSTTHRFIASQWSIPTPQG
;
A
#
# COMPACT_ATOMS: atom_id res chain seq x y z
N MET A 1 0.57 14.51 15.57
CA MET A 1 0.46 14.47 14.10
C MET A 1 0.02 13.05 13.75
N VAL A 2 -0.94 12.88 12.85
CA VAL A 2 -1.45 11.57 12.45
C VAL A 2 -0.89 11.26 11.07
N HIS A 3 -0.11 10.18 10.95
CA HIS A 3 0.45 9.74 9.68
C HIS A 3 -0.56 8.86 8.93
N VAL A 4 -0.82 9.17 7.67
CA VAL A 4 -1.68 8.33 6.84
C VAL A 4 -0.86 7.22 6.19
N VAL A 5 -1.20 5.97 6.51
CA VAL A 5 -0.49 4.77 6.06
C VAL A 5 -1.42 3.93 5.20
N ALA A 6 -1.08 3.74 3.94
CA ALA A 6 -1.83 2.87 3.03
C ALA A 6 -1.19 1.48 2.92
N VAL A 7 -1.99 0.43 3.01
CA VAL A 7 -1.57 -0.96 2.96
C VAL A 7 -2.14 -1.64 1.71
N ALA A 8 -1.29 -1.88 0.73
CA ALA A 8 -1.63 -2.71 -0.43
C ALA A 8 -1.65 -4.19 -0.01
N GLY A 9 -2.69 -4.91 -0.40
CA GLY A 9 -2.89 -6.28 0.11
C GLY A 9 -3.35 -6.34 1.57
N GLY A 10 -3.89 -5.25 2.13
CA GLY A 10 -4.37 -5.17 3.52
C GLY A 10 -5.51 -6.12 3.91
N GLN A 11 -6.06 -6.89 2.97
CA GLN A 11 -7.05 -7.94 3.25
C GLN A 11 -6.44 -9.36 3.37
N GLY A 12 -5.16 -9.52 3.02
CA GLY A 12 -4.44 -10.79 3.18
C GLY A 12 -3.91 -10.96 4.61
N ASP A 13 -3.38 -12.14 4.93
CA ASP A 13 -2.98 -12.51 6.30
C ASP A 13 -2.05 -11.49 6.95
N VAL A 14 -0.93 -11.15 6.28
CA VAL A 14 0.05 -10.18 6.79
C VAL A 14 -0.53 -8.75 6.80
N GLY A 15 -1.15 -8.35 5.69
CA GLY A 15 -1.66 -7.00 5.51
C GLY A 15 -2.75 -6.63 6.51
N LYS A 16 -3.65 -7.58 6.82
CA LYS A 16 -4.74 -7.39 7.78
C LYS A 16 -4.19 -7.13 9.18
N THR A 17 -3.23 -7.92 9.62
CA THR A 17 -2.57 -7.72 10.93
C THR A 17 -1.89 -6.34 11.02
N ILE A 18 -1.24 -5.88 9.94
CA ILE A 18 -0.63 -4.54 9.91
C ILE A 18 -1.69 -3.44 10.04
N VAL A 19 -2.80 -3.54 9.31
CA VAL A 19 -3.92 -2.58 9.38
C VAL A 19 -4.53 -2.54 10.78
N GLU A 20 -4.72 -3.71 11.40
CA GLU A 20 -5.24 -3.83 12.77
C GLU A 20 -4.31 -3.17 13.81
N VAL A 21 -3.00 -3.35 13.70
CA VAL A 21 -2.04 -2.71 14.62
C VAL A 21 -1.97 -1.20 14.37
N LEU A 22 -2.03 -0.76 13.12
CA LEU A 22 -2.02 0.67 12.78
C LEU A 22 -3.25 1.40 13.35
N SER A 23 -4.44 0.77 13.36
CA SER A 23 -5.66 1.38 13.89
C SER A 23 -5.68 1.51 15.41
N GLN A 24 -4.88 0.72 16.13
CA GLN A 24 -4.73 0.82 17.59
C GLN A 24 -3.85 2.00 18.02
N ASN A 25 -3.02 2.53 17.11
CA ASN A 25 -2.14 3.65 17.40
C ASN A 25 -2.78 4.98 16.95
N GLN A 26 -3.09 5.88 17.90
CA GLN A 26 -3.68 7.19 17.62
C GLN A 26 -2.81 8.11 16.74
N GLN A 27 -1.53 7.77 16.55
CA GLN A 27 -0.62 8.51 15.67
C GLN A 27 -0.73 8.08 14.20
N ASN A 28 -1.49 7.03 13.88
CA ASN A 28 -1.59 6.50 12.53
C ASN A 28 -3.06 6.40 12.08
N ARG A 29 -3.29 6.63 10.79
CA ARG A 29 -4.54 6.29 10.11
C ARG A 29 -4.25 5.25 9.03
N GLY A 30 -4.63 4.00 9.30
CA GLY A 30 -4.49 2.90 8.34
C GLY A 30 -5.57 2.95 7.26
N LEU A 31 -5.15 2.80 6.01
CA LEU A 31 -6.03 2.69 4.83
C LEU A 31 -5.65 1.42 4.07
N VAL A 32 -6.62 0.78 3.43
CA VAL A 32 -6.41 -0.42 2.62
C VAL A 32 -6.52 -0.05 1.14
N LEU A 33 -5.66 -0.64 0.29
CA LEU A 33 -5.71 -0.46 -1.16
C LEU A 33 -6.24 -1.74 -1.84
N PRO A 34 -7.56 -1.94 -1.96
CA PRO A 34 -8.11 -3.10 -2.66
C PRO A 34 -8.08 -2.96 -4.20
N ARG A 35 -7.97 -4.11 -4.86
CA ARG A 35 -8.12 -4.26 -6.34
C ARG A 35 -9.57 -4.13 -6.83
N LYS A 36 -10.55 -4.22 -5.93
CA LYS A 36 -11.98 -4.13 -6.25
C LYS A 36 -12.56 -3.04 -5.39
N LYS A 37 -13.59 -2.36 -5.90
CA LYS A 37 -14.35 -1.40 -5.09
C LYS A 37 -15.02 -2.16 -3.95
N VAL A 38 -14.86 -1.64 -2.74
CA VAL A 38 -15.50 -2.13 -1.52
C VAL A 38 -16.20 -0.94 -0.89
N ASP A 39 -17.35 -1.18 -0.28
CA ASP A 39 -18.10 -0.15 0.45
C ASP A 39 -17.55 -0.04 1.88
N ASP A 40 -16.37 0.58 1.99
CA ASP A 40 -15.64 0.78 3.25
C ASP A 40 -14.85 2.10 3.15
N GLU A 41 -15.08 3.03 4.08
CA GLU A 41 -14.42 4.34 4.10
C GLU A 41 -12.90 4.25 4.31
N SER A 42 -12.41 3.15 4.86
CA SER A 42 -10.99 2.87 5.04
C SER A 42 -10.36 2.19 3.82
N ALA A 43 -11.14 1.92 2.76
CA ALA A 43 -10.69 1.19 1.58
C ALA A 43 -10.68 2.09 0.32
N ILE A 44 -9.49 2.29 -0.27
CA ILE A 44 -9.29 3.09 -1.46
C ILE A 44 -9.04 2.18 -2.65
N TYR A 45 -10.03 2.07 -3.53
CA TYR A 45 -9.87 1.35 -4.78
C TYR A 45 -8.66 1.87 -5.57
N VAL A 46 -7.81 0.94 -6.03
CA VAL A 46 -6.71 1.24 -6.93
C VAL A 46 -6.65 0.24 -8.08
N ASP A 47 -6.44 0.76 -9.29
CA ASP A 47 -6.05 -0.02 -10.44
C ASP A 47 -4.51 -0.13 -10.49
N TYR A 48 -3.99 -1.30 -10.10
CA TYR A 48 -2.54 -1.55 -10.08
C TYR A 48 -1.87 -1.57 -11.47
N THR A 49 -2.65 -1.51 -12.55
CA THR A 49 -2.12 -1.37 -13.91
C THR A 49 -1.90 0.09 -14.32
N ASN A 50 -2.41 1.04 -13.53
CA ASN A 50 -2.40 2.47 -13.85
C ASN A 50 -1.69 3.29 -12.76
N VAL A 51 -0.41 3.60 -13.01
CA VAL A 51 0.46 4.36 -12.08
C VAL A 51 -0.15 5.72 -11.70
N THR A 52 -0.71 6.45 -12.68
CA THR A 52 -1.35 7.75 -12.43
C THR A 52 -2.56 7.61 -11.51
N HIS A 53 -3.40 6.61 -11.74
CA HIS A 53 -4.56 6.36 -10.88
C HIS A 53 -4.15 6.04 -9.43
N ILE A 54 -3.09 5.25 -9.24
CA ILE A 54 -2.55 4.96 -7.91
C ILE A 54 -2.04 6.26 -7.26
N ARG A 55 -1.20 7.02 -7.95
CA ARG A 55 -0.63 8.29 -7.45
C ARG A 55 -1.74 9.25 -7.01
N ASP A 56 -2.72 9.49 -7.87
CA ASP A 56 -3.83 10.42 -7.59
C ASP A 56 -4.64 9.96 -6.36
N ALA A 57 -4.80 8.64 -6.19
CA ALA A 57 -5.45 8.07 -5.03
C ALA A 57 -4.62 8.27 -3.74
N LEU A 58 -3.30 8.12 -3.81
CA LEU A 58 -2.39 8.39 -2.68
C LEU A 58 -2.44 9.87 -2.26
N GLU A 59 -2.33 10.78 -3.22
CA GLU A 59 -2.32 12.23 -2.97
C GLU A 59 -3.66 12.72 -2.45
N LYS A 60 -4.77 12.27 -3.05
CA LYS A 60 -6.13 12.64 -2.61
C LYS A 60 -6.37 12.32 -1.13
N HIS A 61 -5.74 11.28 -0.59
CA HIS A 61 -5.90 10.86 0.80
C HIS A 61 -4.72 11.26 1.69
N ASN A 62 -3.78 12.04 1.17
CA ASN A 62 -2.55 12.48 1.82
C ASN A 62 -1.74 11.30 2.39
N VAL A 63 -1.59 10.23 1.61
CA VAL A 63 -0.84 9.05 2.04
C VAL A 63 0.65 9.38 2.12
N GLU A 64 1.20 9.27 3.32
CA GLU A 64 2.62 9.53 3.63
C GLU A 64 3.48 8.27 3.52
N VAL A 65 2.91 7.12 3.89
CA VAL A 65 3.60 5.83 3.90
C VAL A 65 2.77 4.80 3.15
N VAL A 66 3.42 4.09 2.22
CA VAL A 66 2.83 2.96 1.51
C VAL A 66 3.53 1.68 1.95
N ILE A 67 2.75 0.69 2.37
CA ILE A 67 3.21 -0.64 2.75
C ILE A 67 2.64 -1.66 1.76
N SER A 68 3.49 -2.38 1.07
CA SER A 68 3.11 -3.47 0.19
C SER A 68 3.06 -4.79 0.96
N CYS A 69 1.89 -5.41 0.96
CA CYS A 69 1.66 -6.80 1.40
C CYS A 69 1.06 -7.61 0.25
N LEU A 70 1.34 -7.21 -1.00
CA LEU A 70 0.93 -7.96 -2.17
C LEU A 70 1.62 -9.33 -2.19
N ASN A 71 0.91 -10.36 -2.62
CA ASN A 71 1.52 -11.67 -2.84
C ASN A 71 2.22 -11.68 -4.21
N VAL A 72 3.53 -11.40 -4.22
CA VAL A 72 4.34 -11.19 -5.43
C VAL A 72 4.88 -12.52 -5.96
N ILE A 73 3.96 -13.39 -6.36
CA ILE A 73 4.27 -14.75 -6.87
C ILE A 73 4.07 -14.91 -8.38
N SER A 74 3.49 -13.90 -9.05
CA SER A 74 3.26 -13.91 -10.50
C SER A 74 3.89 -12.68 -11.16
N PRO A 75 4.14 -12.72 -12.48
CA PRO A 75 4.61 -11.56 -13.24
C PRO A 75 3.66 -10.36 -13.11
N GLU A 76 2.35 -10.59 -13.10
CA GLU A 76 1.34 -9.54 -12.97
C GLU A 76 1.38 -8.92 -11.57
N ALA A 77 1.55 -9.73 -10.53
CA ALA A 77 1.70 -9.24 -9.15
C ALA A 77 3.02 -8.48 -8.96
N SER A 78 4.09 -8.93 -9.62
CA SER A 78 5.38 -8.23 -9.64
C SER A 78 5.25 -6.88 -10.32
N GLN A 79 4.57 -6.82 -11.47
CA GLN A 79 4.33 -5.58 -12.18
C GLN A 79 3.43 -4.63 -11.37
N ALA A 80 2.45 -5.16 -10.65
CA ALA A 80 1.60 -4.38 -9.74
C ALA A 80 2.40 -3.71 -8.61
N GLU A 81 3.34 -4.43 -7.99
CA GLU A 81 4.21 -3.85 -6.97
C GLU A 81 5.15 -2.79 -7.55
N VAL A 82 5.74 -3.04 -8.72
CA VAL A 82 6.57 -2.05 -9.42
C VAL A 82 5.77 -0.79 -9.74
N ASN A 83 4.52 -0.93 -10.19
CA ASN A 83 3.66 0.22 -10.48
C ASN A 83 3.29 0.99 -9.21
N LEU A 84 3.03 0.28 -8.10
CA LEU A 84 2.79 0.88 -6.80
C LEU A 84 4.02 1.67 -6.30
N ALA A 85 5.23 1.13 -6.47
CA ALA A 85 6.47 1.80 -6.13
C ALA A 85 6.66 3.08 -6.97
N ARG A 86 6.47 3.02 -8.29
CA ARG A 86 6.54 4.21 -9.17
C ARG A 86 5.51 5.28 -8.83
N ALA A 87 4.29 4.87 -8.49
CA ALA A 87 3.24 5.79 -8.07
C ALA A 87 3.58 6.46 -6.74
N SER A 88 4.18 5.72 -5.81
CA SER A 88 4.64 6.23 -4.51
C SER A 88 5.79 7.23 -4.68
N ASP A 89 6.77 6.93 -5.55
CA ASP A 89 7.91 7.81 -5.85
C ASP A 89 7.49 9.11 -6.54
N SER A 90 6.46 9.06 -7.39
CA SER A 90 5.93 10.23 -8.11
C SER A 90 4.85 11.01 -7.35
N SER A 91 4.44 10.54 -6.16
CA SER A 91 3.46 11.22 -5.31
C SER A 91 4.14 12.30 -4.47
N SER A 92 3.57 13.51 -4.47
CA SER A 92 4.04 14.63 -3.66
C SER A 92 3.84 14.43 -2.15
N THR A 93 2.89 13.57 -1.76
CA THR A 93 2.55 13.30 -0.36
C THR A 93 3.26 12.09 0.22
N THR A 94 3.69 11.14 -0.63
CA THR A 94 4.29 9.89 -0.16
C THR A 94 5.80 10.05 0.04
N HIS A 95 6.29 9.66 1.22
CA HIS A 95 7.68 9.84 1.63
C HIS A 95 8.39 8.52 1.96
N ARG A 96 7.64 7.42 2.06
CA ARG A 96 8.19 6.10 2.34
C ARG A 96 7.39 5.01 1.62
N PHE A 97 8.11 4.10 0.97
CA PHE A 97 7.58 2.88 0.39
C PHE A 97 8.25 1.66 1.03
N ILE A 98 7.44 0.70 1.50
CA ILE A 98 7.91 -0.58 2.05
C ILE A 98 7.46 -1.69 1.10
N ALA A 99 8.41 -2.35 0.44
CA ALA A 99 8.13 -3.46 -0.47
C ALA A 99 7.65 -4.72 0.26
N SER A 100 6.96 -5.61 -0.45
CA SER A 100 6.42 -6.86 0.09
C SER A 100 7.52 -7.89 0.29
N GLN A 101 8.21 -7.79 1.42
CA GLN A 101 9.32 -8.67 1.82
C GLN A 101 9.12 -9.08 3.28
N TRP A 102 8.18 -9.99 3.52
CA TRP A 102 7.76 -10.42 4.87
C TRP A 102 8.26 -11.82 5.24
N SER A 103 9.20 -12.36 4.46
CA SER A 103 9.70 -13.72 4.60
C SER A 103 11.22 -13.70 4.84
N ILE A 104 11.94 -14.66 4.29
CA ILE A 104 13.39 -14.75 4.41
C ILE A 104 14.10 -13.47 3.91
N PRO A 105 15.24 -13.10 4.50
CA PRO A 105 16.01 -11.96 4.04
C PRO A 105 16.37 -12.06 2.56
N THR A 106 16.24 -10.96 1.83
CA THR A 106 16.73 -10.88 0.46
C THR A 106 18.25 -11.15 0.46
N PRO A 107 18.75 -12.07 -0.38
CA PRO A 107 20.18 -12.30 -0.49
C PRO A 107 20.90 -10.98 -0.81
N GLN A 108 21.99 -10.71 -0.10
CA GLN A 108 22.87 -9.62 -0.48
C GLN A 108 23.66 -10.08 -1.71
N GLY A 109 23.52 -9.33 -2.80
CA GLY A 109 24.29 -9.54 -4.04
C GLY A 109 25.76 -9.22 -3.89
#